data_AF-A0A1B9LIZ2-F1
#
_entry.id   AF-A0A1B9LIZ2-F1
#
_cell.length_a   1.000
_cell.length_b   1.000
_cell.length_c   1.000
_cell.angle_alpha   90.00
_cell.angle_beta   90.00
_cell.angle_gamma   90.00
#
_symmetry.space_group_name_H-M   'P 1'
#
loop_
_entity.id
_entity.type
_entity.pdbx_description
1 polymer ?
#
loop_
_entity_poly.entity_id
_entity_poly.type
_entity_poly.pdbx_seq_one_letter_code
_entity_poly.pdbx_strand_id
1 'polypeptide(L)'
;MFIIFGTRGREVHEKSGQFNCPKCCSQQNTVTDEKQQQYTQIKVAKYFTLFFIPIFSYETLGRYIKCDHCHSEYNEKVLEYVPPTFAEQLASYVEQELKTGTPISMLINKLKAQGLDQDQSTKAVDYIVANNIVTCHQCNMDFLKGVEKCSLCGQRISQ
;
A
#
# COMPACT_ATOMS: atom_id res chain seq x y z
N MET A 1 39.31 9.14 -37.14
CA MET A 1 37.96 9.63 -36.80
C MET A 1 37.48 8.86 -35.58
N PHE A 2 37.44 9.50 -34.41
CA PHE A 2 36.93 8.86 -33.19
C PHE A 2 35.43 9.15 -33.07
N ILE A 3 34.62 8.11 -33.18
CA ILE A 3 33.19 8.17 -32.86
C ILE A 3 33.06 7.71 -31.40
N ILE A 4 32.77 8.65 -30.49
CA ILE A 4 32.40 8.33 -29.11
C ILE A 4 30.89 8.07 -29.11
N PHE A 5 30.50 6.80 -29.01
CA PHE A 5 29.10 6.38 -28.95
C PHE A 5 28.79 5.86 -27.54
N GLY A 6 27.74 6.42 -26.92
CA GLY A 6 27.22 5.96 -25.64
C GLY A 6 25.70 5.92 -25.69
N THR A 7 25.11 4.75 -25.50
CA THR A 7 23.65 4.58 -25.39
C THR A 7 23.23 4.77 -23.94
N ARG A 8 23.05 6.02 -23.51
CA ARG A 8 22.34 6.31 -22.26
C ARG A 8 20.91 6.69 -22.60
N GLY A 9 19.94 6.01 -22.00
CA GLY A 9 18.55 6.44 -22.04
C GLY A 9 18.46 7.85 -21.43
N ARG A 10 17.79 8.76 -22.12
CA ARG A 10 17.57 10.12 -21.64
C ARG A 10 16.18 10.24 -21.06
N GLU A 11 16.10 10.80 -19.87
CA GLU A 11 14.85 11.17 -19.22
C GLU A 11 14.37 12.53 -19.74
N VAL A 12 13.07 12.61 -20.04
CA VAL A 12 12.41 13.82 -20.50
C VAL A 12 11.11 13.98 -19.75
N HIS A 13 10.91 15.16 -19.17
CA HIS A 13 9.64 15.53 -18.56
C HIS A 13 8.61 15.70 -19.68
N GLU A 14 7.59 14.84 -19.69
CA GLU A 14 6.60 14.81 -20.76
C GLU A 14 5.29 15.50 -20.34
N LYS A 15 4.89 15.33 -19.09
CA LYS A 15 3.63 15.87 -18.54
C LYS A 15 3.76 16.06 -17.03
N SER A 16 2.94 16.95 -16.48
CA SER A 16 2.71 17.04 -15.04
C SER A 16 1.21 17.05 -14.75
N GLY A 17 0.84 16.76 -13.52
CA GLY A 17 -0.54 16.79 -13.07
C GLY A 17 -0.66 16.46 -11.58
N GLN A 18 -1.86 16.14 -11.14
CA GLN A 18 -2.10 15.70 -9.76
C GLN A 18 -2.58 14.25 -9.70
N PHE A 19 -2.21 13.53 -8.63
CA PHE A 19 -2.61 12.14 -8.41
C PHE A 19 -2.59 11.77 -6.93
N ASN A 20 -3.22 10.66 -6.57
CA ASN A 20 -3.11 10.08 -5.24
C ASN A 20 -1.80 9.28 -5.14
N CYS A 21 -0.80 9.81 -4.44
CA CYS A 21 0.47 9.10 -4.25
C CYS A 21 0.34 8.01 -3.18
N PRO A 22 0.54 6.71 -3.49
CA PRO A 22 0.37 5.63 -2.51
C PRO A 22 1.21 5.80 -1.24
N LYS A 23 2.45 6.27 -1.38
CA LYS A 23 3.36 6.48 -0.23
C LYS A 23 2.97 7.69 0.61
N CYS A 24 2.58 8.79 -0.02
CA CYS A 24 2.15 9.99 0.74
C CYS A 24 0.85 9.72 1.49
N CYS A 25 -0.08 8.98 0.88
CA CYS A 25 -1.34 8.60 1.50
C CYS A 25 -1.12 7.68 2.72
N SER A 26 -0.15 6.75 2.68
CA SER A 26 0.09 5.82 3.79
C SER A 26 0.83 6.44 4.98
N GLN A 27 1.64 7.48 4.77
CA GLN A 27 2.50 8.08 5.81
C GLN A 27 1.77 9.15 6.64
N GLN A 28 0.65 9.66 6.15
CA GLN A 28 -0.01 10.80 6.73
C GLN A 28 -1.32 10.26 7.31
N ASN A 29 -1.44 10.23 8.64
CA ASN A 29 -2.65 9.88 9.40
C ASN A 29 -3.79 10.89 9.12
N THR A 30 -4.16 11.07 7.87
CA THR A 30 -5.13 12.06 7.42
C THR A 30 -6.12 11.33 6.54
N VAL A 31 -7.24 10.98 7.15
CA VAL A 31 -8.46 10.45 6.54
C VAL A 31 -9.19 11.60 5.88
N THR A 32 -8.62 12.22 4.85
CA THR A 32 -9.33 13.23 4.06
C THR A 32 -8.99 13.11 2.59
N ASP A 33 -10.02 13.30 1.76
CA ASP A 33 -10.07 13.17 0.30
C ASP A 33 -9.16 14.16 -0.48
N GLU A 34 -8.19 14.80 0.18
CA GLU A 34 -7.53 16.03 -0.30
C GLU A 34 -6.03 15.90 -0.59
N LYS A 35 -5.47 14.69 -0.72
CA LYS A 35 -4.03 14.55 -0.99
C LYS A 35 -3.71 14.12 -2.40
N GLN A 36 -4.27 14.88 -3.34
CA GLN A 36 -3.71 14.96 -4.67
C GLN A 36 -2.33 15.63 -4.59
N GLN A 37 -1.27 14.86 -4.85
CA GLN A 37 0.10 15.33 -4.94
C GLN A 37 0.42 15.70 -6.38
N GLN A 38 1.32 16.66 -6.57
CA GLN A 38 1.86 16.93 -7.90
C GLN A 38 2.75 15.77 -8.34
N TYR A 39 2.67 15.44 -9.63
CA TYR A 39 3.56 14.48 -10.26
C TYR A 39 4.17 15.03 -11.54
N THR A 40 5.31 14.45 -11.87
CA THR A 40 5.96 14.57 -13.18
C THR A 40 5.98 13.20 -13.87
N GLN A 41 5.42 13.11 -15.07
CA GLN A 41 5.57 11.96 -15.96
C GLN A 41 6.88 12.08 -16.71
N ILE A 42 7.74 11.09 -16.53
CA ILE A 42 9.07 11.03 -17.14
C ILE A 42 9.04 9.95 -18.22
N LYS A 43 9.40 10.36 -19.44
CA LYS A 43 9.67 9.45 -20.56
C LYS A 43 11.16 9.14 -20.61
N VAL A 44 11.50 7.86 -20.66
CA VAL A 44 12.86 7.38 -20.91
C VAL A 44 12.95 6.97 -22.37
N ALA A 45 13.85 7.57 -23.14
CA ALA A 45 14.00 7.30 -24.57
C ALA A 45 15.46 7.29 -25.03
N LYS A 46 15.76 6.53 -26.09
CA LYS A 46 17.05 6.62 -26.81
C LYS A 46 16.98 7.71 -27.86
N TYR A 47 18.08 8.46 -27.96
CA TYR A 47 18.22 9.58 -28.88
C TYR A 47 19.32 9.32 -29.91
N PHE A 48 19.07 9.75 -31.14
CA PHE A 48 20.14 9.90 -32.12
C PHE A 48 20.92 11.17 -31.80
N THR A 49 22.24 11.05 -31.65
CA THR A 49 23.12 12.16 -31.26
C THR A 49 24.11 12.46 -32.37
N LEU A 50 24.22 13.72 -32.78
CA LEU A 50 25.24 14.20 -33.72
C LEU A 50 26.11 15.24 -33.02
N PHE A 51 27.43 15.08 -33.05
CA PHE A 51 28.36 15.93 -32.28
C PHE A 51 27.96 16.11 -30.81
N PHE A 52 27.52 15.02 -30.16
CA PHE A 52 27.02 15.01 -28.77
C PHE A 52 25.71 15.79 -28.53
N ILE A 53 25.08 16.34 -29.58
CA ILE A 53 23.78 17.00 -29.49
C ILE A 53 22.67 15.99 -29.83
N PRO A 54 21.74 15.69 -28.91
CA PRO A 54 20.60 14.83 -29.18
C PRO A 54 19.60 15.53 -30.11
N ILE A 55 19.39 14.99 -31.30
CA ILE A 55 18.57 15.61 -32.34
C ILE A 55 17.11 15.15 -32.25
N PHE A 56 16.87 13.84 -32.20
CA PHE A 56 15.53 13.27 -32.06
C PHE A 56 15.56 11.93 -31.33
N SER A 57 14.44 11.57 -30.69
CA SER A 57 14.26 10.25 -30.09
C SER A 57 13.85 9.24 -31.16
N TYR A 58 14.47 8.07 -31.19
CA TYR A 58 14.08 6.99 -32.12
C TYR A 58 13.43 5.79 -31.43
N GLU A 59 13.52 5.69 -30.09
CA GLU A 59 12.95 4.58 -29.33
C GLU A 59 12.54 5.07 -27.93
N THR A 60 11.31 4.79 -27.51
CA THR A 60 10.87 5.01 -26.12
C THR A 60 11.05 3.72 -25.34
N LEU A 61 11.81 3.78 -24.24
CA LEU A 61 12.11 2.64 -23.37
C LEU A 61 11.05 2.45 -22.29
N GLY A 62 10.38 3.53 -21.88
CA GLY A 62 9.31 3.46 -20.91
C GLY A 62 8.86 4.84 -20.43
N ARG A 63 7.83 4.82 -19.58
CA ARG A 63 7.31 5.97 -18.87
C ARG A 63 7.06 5.60 -17.42
N TYR A 64 7.27 6.56 -16.55
CA TYR A 64 6.96 6.42 -15.14
C TYR A 64 6.47 7.76 -14.57
N ILE A 65 5.75 7.67 -13.46
CA ILE A 65 5.22 8.79 -12.72
C ILE A 65 6.09 8.99 -11.50
N LYS A 66 6.64 10.19 -11.34
CA LYS A 66 7.40 10.60 -10.17
C LYS A 66 6.57 11.54 -9.32
N CYS A 67 6.40 11.21 -8.05
CA CYS A 67 5.79 12.13 -7.09
C CYS A 67 6.74 13.30 -6.80
N ASP A 68 6.27 14.53 -6.91
CA ASP A 68 7.12 15.71 -6.67
C ASP A 68 7.34 15.95 -5.16
N HIS A 69 6.50 15.37 -4.30
CA HIS A 69 6.61 15.50 -2.84
C HIS A 69 7.55 14.47 -2.21
N CYS A 70 7.32 13.18 -2.47
CA CYS A 70 8.08 12.09 -1.83
C CYS A 70 9.11 11.41 -2.76
N HIS A 71 9.23 11.89 -3.99
CA HIS A 71 10.16 11.43 -5.04
C HIS A 71 10.08 9.94 -5.37
N SER A 72 8.98 9.28 -5.00
CA SER A 72 8.75 7.88 -5.33
C SER A 72 8.30 7.74 -6.79
N GLU A 73 8.75 6.67 -7.41
CA GLU A 73 8.54 6.38 -8.83
C GLU A 73 7.56 5.23 -8.99
N TYR A 74 6.66 5.35 -9.95
CA TYR A 74 5.56 4.43 -10.17
C TYR A 74 5.34 4.21 -11.67
N ASN A 75 4.73 3.10 -12.03
CA ASN A 75 4.21 2.95 -13.40
C ASN A 75 3.02 3.91 -13.64
N GLU A 76 2.63 4.10 -14.90
CA GLU A 76 1.56 5.02 -15.29
C GLU A 76 0.19 4.69 -14.69
N LYS A 77 -0.07 3.42 -14.35
CA LYS A 77 -1.35 3.00 -13.75
C LYS A 77 -1.59 3.59 -12.36
N VAL A 78 -0.56 4.14 -11.71
CA VAL A 78 -0.73 4.82 -10.41
C VAL A 78 -1.67 6.03 -10.51
N LEU A 79 -1.86 6.61 -11.70
CA LEU A 79 -2.78 7.73 -11.89
C LEU A 79 -4.25 7.32 -11.66
N GLU A 80 -4.55 6.02 -11.72
CA GLU A 80 -5.87 5.45 -11.44
C GLU A 80 -6.01 5.00 -9.97
N TYR A 81 -4.98 5.19 -9.15
CA TYR A 81 -5.02 4.75 -7.75
C TYR A 81 -6.05 5.54 -6.95
N VAL A 82 -6.98 4.81 -6.34
CA VAL A 82 -7.93 5.31 -5.36
C VAL A 82 -7.45 4.84 -3.98
N PRO A 83 -7.16 5.76 -3.04
CA PRO A 83 -6.76 5.36 -1.69
C PRO A 83 -7.92 4.64 -0.99
N PRO A 84 -7.65 3.59 -0.20
CA PRO A 84 -8.69 2.90 0.55
C PRO A 84 -9.28 3.84 1.60
N THR A 85 -10.60 3.77 1.77
CA THR A 85 -11.33 4.51 2.80
C THR A 85 -10.90 4.05 4.20
N PHE A 86 -11.17 4.84 5.23
CA PHE A 86 -10.87 4.46 6.60
C PHE A 86 -11.53 3.13 7.01
N ALA A 87 -12.77 2.89 6.57
CA ALA A 87 -13.47 1.64 6.84
C ALA A 87 -12.76 0.43 6.22
N GLU A 88 -12.30 0.56 4.96
CA GLU A 88 -11.54 -0.50 4.27
C GLU A 88 -10.16 -0.72 4.89
N GLN A 89 -9.48 0.36 5.30
CA GLN A 89 -8.20 0.28 6.03
C GLN A 89 -8.35 -0.44 7.36
N LEU A 90 -9.40 -0.07 8.13
CA LEU A 90 -9.72 -0.71 9.40
C LEU A 90 -10.04 -2.19 9.21
N ALA A 91 -10.87 -2.53 8.22
CA ALA A 91 -11.21 -3.92 7.92
C ALA A 91 -9.97 -4.75 7.55
N SER A 92 -9.11 -4.22 6.68
CA SER A 92 -7.86 -4.89 6.27
C SER A 92 -6.91 -5.12 7.46
N TYR A 93 -6.78 -4.12 8.34
CA TYR A 93 -5.98 -4.22 9.56
C TYR A 93 -6.51 -5.29 10.52
N VAL A 94 -7.83 -5.28 10.77
CA VAL A 94 -8.48 -6.28 11.63
C VAL A 94 -8.28 -7.69 11.07
N GLU A 95 -8.51 -7.88 9.77
CA GLU A 95 -8.35 -9.16 9.11
C GLU A 95 -6.91 -9.69 9.22
N GLN A 96 -5.92 -8.82 9.00
CA GLN A 96 -4.51 -9.18 9.10
C GLN A 96 -4.14 -9.61 10.52
N GLU A 97 -4.51 -8.83 11.54
CA GLU A 97 -4.21 -9.13 12.95
C GLU A 97 -4.82 -10.47 13.37
N LEU A 98 -6.09 -10.71 13.01
CA LEU A 98 -6.77 -11.98 13.29
C LEU A 98 -6.07 -13.17 12.61
N LYS A 99 -5.70 -13.04 11.33
CA LYS A 99 -4.97 -14.08 10.59
C LYS A 99 -3.59 -14.38 11.18
N THR A 100 -2.93 -13.37 11.75
CA THR A 100 -1.64 -13.56 12.43
C THR A 100 -1.76 -14.22 13.81
N GLY A 101 -2.98 -14.50 14.27
CA GLY A 101 -3.23 -15.19 15.53
C GLY A 101 -3.37 -14.26 16.73
N THR A 102 -3.72 -12.99 16.54
CA THR A 102 -4.13 -12.12 17.64
C THR A 102 -5.51 -12.58 18.16
N PRO A 103 -5.70 -12.79 19.48
CA PRO A 103 -7.02 -13.13 20.02
C PRO A 103 -8.05 -12.02 19.78
N ILE A 104 -9.28 -12.40 19.47
CA ILE A 104 -10.39 -11.49 19.11
C ILE A 104 -10.60 -10.42 20.19
N SER A 105 -10.65 -10.82 21.46
CA SER A 105 -10.86 -9.90 22.59
C SER A 105 -9.72 -8.90 22.77
N MET A 106 -8.47 -9.32 22.52
CA MET A 106 -7.31 -8.42 22.59
C MET A 106 -7.32 -7.39 21.47
N LEU A 107 -7.71 -7.80 20.25
CA LEU A 107 -7.84 -6.88 19.13
C LEU A 107 -8.94 -5.83 19.39
N ILE A 108 -10.10 -6.25 19.90
CA ILE A 108 -11.18 -5.33 20.30
C ILE A 108 -10.67 -4.31 21.34
N ASN A 109 -9.89 -4.74 22.33
CA ASN A 109 -9.31 -3.84 23.32
C ASN A 109 -8.25 -2.89 22.73
N LYS A 110 -7.44 -3.37 21.77
CA LYS A 110 -6.46 -2.57 21.04
C LYS A 110 -7.15 -1.45 20.23
N LEU A 111 -8.27 -1.76 19.58
CA LEU A 111 -9.08 -0.78 18.83
C LEU A 111 -9.69 0.28 19.76
N LYS A 112 -10.23 -0.12 20.92
CA LYS A 112 -10.73 0.84 21.93
C LYS A 112 -9.63 1.77 22.45
N ALA A 113 -8.45 1.22 22.72
CA ALA A 113 -7.30 2.01 23.17
C ALA A 113 -6.84 3.04 22.10
N GLN A 114 -7.15 2.79 20.83
CA GLN A 114 -6.92 3.71 19.71
C GLN A 114 -8.06 4.74 19.51
N GLY A 115 -9.05 4.76 20.40
CA GLY A 115 -10.12 5.77 20.41
C GLY A 115 -11.39 5.38 19.63
N LEU A 116 -11.52 4.13 19.17
CA LEU A 116 -12.78 3.64 18.59
C LEU A 116 -13.78 3.32 19.69
N ASP A 117 -15.04 3.71 19.49
CA ASP A 117 -16.13 3.38 20.43
C ASP A 117 -16.39 1.85 20.47
N GLN A 118 -17.02 1.37 21.55
CA GLN A 118 -17.37 -0.04 21.75
C GLN A 118 -18.18 -0.61 20.59
N ASP A 119 -19.19 0.11 20.09
CA ASP A 119 -20.06 -0.35 19.02
C ASP A 119 -19.32 -0.43 17.68
N GLN A 120 -18.44 0.55 17.41
CA GLN A 120 -17.59 0.58 16.22
C GLN A 120 -16.55 -0.55 16.23
N SER A 121 -15.92 -0.81 17.38
CA SER A 121 -14.90 -1.85 17.54
C SER A 121 -15.49 -3.25 17.38
N THR A 122 -16.69 -3.46 17.90
CA THR A 122 -17.37 -4.77 17.85
C THR A 122 -17.87 -5.05 16.43
N LYS A 123 -18.53 -4.08 15.78
CA LYS A 123 -19.01 -4.22 14.39
C LYS A 123 -17.89 -4.45 13.38
N ALA A 124 -16.74 -3.80 13.54
CA ALA A 124 -15.58 -3.98 12.66
C ALA A 124 -15.06 -5.43 12.68
N VAL A 125 -15.13 -6.08 13.84
CA VAL A 125 -14.66 -7.46 14.03
C VAL A 125 -15.74 -8.47 13.65
N ASP A 126 -16.99 -8.24 14.03
CA ASP A 126 -18.10 -9.17 13.80
C ASP A 126 -18.34 -9.49 12.32
N TYR A 127 -18.20 -8.48 11.44
CA TYR A 127 -18.35 -8.68 10.00
C TYR A 127 -17.33 -9.66 9.43
N ILE A 128 -16.11 -9.64 9.94
CA ILE A 128 -15.00 -10.49 9.49
C ILE A 128 -15.10 -11.88 10.13
N VAL A 129 -15.53 -11.93 11.38
CA VAL A 129 -15.53 -13.16 12.17
C VAL A 129 -16.70 -14.06 11.78
N ALA A 130 -17.92 -13.55 11.54
CA ALA A 130 -19.07 -14.24 10.94
C ALA A 130 -19.19 -15.78 11.16
N ASN A 131 -18.94 -16.26 12.39
CA ASN A 131 -18.94 -17.68 12.83
C ASN A 131 -17.68 -18.53 12.54
N ASN A 132 -16.58 -17.93 12.10
CA ASN A 132 -15.26 -18.54 11.96
C ASN A 132 -14.42 -18.37 13.23
N ILE A 133 -14.97 -18.74 14.40
CA ILE A 133 -14.26 -18.67 15.69
C ILE A 133 -13.79 -20.06 16.08
N VAL A 134 -12.55 -20.14 16.58
CA VAL A 134 -12.05 -21.31 17.29
C VAL A 134 -11.47 -20.88 18.62
N THR A 135 -11.86 -21.56 19.70
CA THR A 135 -11.40 -21.28 21.05
C THR A 135 -10.22 -22.18 21.39
N CYS A 136 -9.14 -21.61 21.91
CA CYS A 136 -8.01 -22.39 22.40
C CYS A 136 -8.39 -23.13 23.70
N HIS A 137 -8.32 -24.46 23.71
CA HIS A 137 -8.67 -25.29 24.87
C HIS A 137 -7.83 -25.05 26.13
N GLN A 138 -6.63 -24.49 26.00
CA GLN A 138 -5.72 -24.28 27.14
C GLN A 138 -5.95 -22.95 27.84
N CYS A 139 -6.14 -21.87 27.09
CA CYS A 139 -6.26 -20.52 27.65
C CYS A 139 -7.66 -19.90 27.44
N ASN A 140 -8.59 -20.62 26.81
CA ASN A 140 -9.97 -20.21 26.53
C ASN A 140 -10.11 -18.88 25.80
N MET A 141 -9.14 -18.57 24.93
CA MET A 141 -9.15 -17.37 24.10
C MET A 141 -9.67 -17.69 22.70
N ASP A 142 -10.41 -16.75 22.13
CA ASP A 142 -11.05 -16.89 20.82
C ASP A 142 -10.16 -16.35 19.69
N PHE A 143 -10.05 -17.13 18.63
CA PHE A 143 -9.24 -16.85 17.44
C PHE A 143 -10.06 -17.03 16.18
N LEU A 144 -9.58 -16.45 15.08
CA LEU A 144 -10.13 -16.73 13.75
C LEU A 144 -9.77 -18.16 13.31
N LYS A 145 -10.72 -18.86 12.70
CA LYS A 145 -10.50 -20.18 12.10
C LYS A 145 -9.38 -20.12 11.06
N GLY A 146 -8.44 -21.07 11.14
CA GLY A 146 -7.24 -21.11 10.30
C GLY A 146 -5.95 -20.76 11.03
N VAL A 147 -6.02 -20.19 12.25
CA VAL A 147 -4.85 -20.03 13.11
C VAL A 147 -4.42 -21.40 13.67
N GLU A 148 -3.22 -21.86 13.34
CA GLU A 148 -2.76 -23.21 13.72
C GLU A 148 -2.27 -23.32 15.17
N LYS A 149 -1.74 -22.22 15.74
CA LYS A 149 -1.12 -22.20 17.07
C LYS A 149 -1.55 -20.96 17.85
N CYS A 150 -1.80 -21.15 19.14
CA CYS A 150 -2.14 -20.08 20.05
C CYS A 150 -0.91 -19.20 20.30
N SER A 151 -1.04 -17.90 20.03
CA SER A 151 0.00 -16.90 20.25
C SER A 151 0.33 -16.68 21.74
N LEU A 152 -0.56 -17.07 22.65
CA LEU A 152 -0.41 -16.88 24.10
C LEU A 152 0.21 -18.09 24.81
N CYS A 153 -0.26 -19.30 24.51
CA CYS A 153 0.18 -20.52 25.21
C CYS A 153 0.95 -21.51 24.34
N GLY A 154 1.09 -21.24 23.03
CA GLY A 154 1.84 -22.08 22.09
C GLY A 154 1.16 -23.38 21.67
N GLN A 155 0.00 -23.73 22.27
CA GLN A 155 -0.74 -24.94 21.92
C GLN A 155 -1.34 -24.88 20.52
N ARG A 156 -1.47 -26.04 19.87
CA ARG A 156 -2.19 -26.14 18.59
C ARG A 156 -3.67 -25.87 18.81
N ILE A 157 -4.24 -25.00 17.99
CA ILE A 157 -5.67 -24.73 17.97
C ILE A 157 -6.25 -25.75 16.98
N SER A 158 -6.90 -26.78 17.50
CA SER A 158 -7.54 -27.82 16.67
C SER A 158 -8.56 -27.18 15.73
N GLN A 159 -8.44 -27.47 14.43
CA GLN A 159 -9.34 -26.98 13.37
C GLN A 159 -10.76 -27.55 13.47
#